data_AF-A0A7J3ZAR3-F1
#
_entry.id   AF-A0A7J3ZAR3-F1
#
_cell.length_a   1.000
_cell.length_b   1.000
_cell.length_c   1.000
_cell.angle_alpha   90.00
_cell.angle_beta   90.00
_cell.angle_gamma   90.00
#
_symmetry.space_group_name_H-M   'P 1'
#
loop_
_entity.id
_entity.type
_entity.pdbx_description
1 polymer ?
#
loop_
_entity_poly.entity_id
_entity_poly.type
_entity_poly.pdbx_seq_one_letter_code
_entity_poly.pdbx_strand_id
1 'polypeptide(L)'
;MLRVSTTTSLYATGLLDYLASEYRKSHSNVRIEFIEVGRGAALKIAEQGNSCMVFAHAPSLEKRYMDKGVIEGRRIVAYNFFMLVGPKEDPAQANRSQSVVEAFKKIYQAGESG
;
A
#
# COMPACT_ATOMS: atom_id res chain seq x y z
N MET A 1 16.65 16.57 -9.00
CA MET A 1 16.44 15.57 -7.95
C MET A 1 14.95 15.32 -7.85
N LEU A 2 14.52 14.06 -7.89
CA LEU A 2 13.12 13.66 -7.79
C LEU A 2 12.82 13.31 -6.33
N ARG A 3 12.07 14.16 -5.62
CA ARG A 3 11.59 13.87 -4.27
C ARG A 3 10.27 13.15 -4.33
N VAL A 4 10.17 12.03 -3.63
CA VAL A 4 9.01 11.16 -3.64
C VAL A 4 8.54 10.94 -2.21
N SER A 5 7.34 11.42 -1.88
CA SER A 5 6.73 11.12 -0.59
C SER A 5 6.03 9.77 -0.64
N THR A 6 6.17 8.97 0.40
CA THR A 6 5.62 7.60 0.45
C THR A 6 5.15 7.23 1.84
N THR A 7 4.33 6.18 1.92
CA THR A 7 3.93 5.58 3.20
C THR A 7 5.02 4.69 3.77
N THR A 8 5.29 4.77 5.08
CA THR A 8 6.27 3.91 5.78
C THR A 8 6.06 2.42 5.50
N SER A 9 4.81 1.94 5.47
CA SER A 9 4.52 0.52 5.19
C SER A 9 4.91 0.08 3.78
N LEU A 10 4.84 0.97 2.79
CA LEU A 10 5.29 0.67 1.42
C LEU A 10 6.81 0.74 1.31
N TYR A 11 7.43 1.75 1.93
CA TYR A 11 8.89 1.88 1.92
C TYR A 11 9.57 0.68 2.59
N ALA A 12 9.03 0.21 3.72
CA ALA A 12 9.52 -0.94 4.46
C ALA A 12 9.50 -2.27 3.66
N THR A 13 8.80 -2.34 2.53
CA THR A 13 8.86 -3.53 1.64
C THR A 13 10.18 -3.67 0.90
N GLY A 14 10.99 -2.60 0.82
CA GLY A 14 12.22 -2.54 0.02
C GLY A 14 12.00 -2.40 -1.49
N LEU A 15 10.73 -2.44 -1.96
CA LEU A 15 10.39 -2.36 -3.38
C LEU A 15 10.87 -1.04 -4.02
N LEU A 16 10.72 0.08 -3.30
CA LEU A 16 11.03 1.40 -3.85
C LEU A 16 12.52 1.60 -4.10
N ASP A 17 13.37 1.08 -3.21
CA ASP A 17 14.83 1.13 -3.39
C ASP A 17 15.28 0.23 -4.54
N TYR A 18 14.68 -0.96 -4.67
CA TYR A 18 14.93 -1.85 -5.81
C TYR A 18 14.58 -1.17 -7.14
N LEU A 19 13.36 -0.60 -7.25
CA LEU A 19 12.92 0.11 -8.46
C LEU A 19 13.79 1.33 -8.75
N ALA A 20 14.19 2.10 -7.73
CA ALA A 20 15.08 3.24 -7.90
C ALA A 20 16.47 2.81 -8.39
N SER A 21 16.99 1.69 -7.90
CA SER A 21 18.25 1.11 -8.37
C SER A 21 18.17 0.71 -9.85
N GLU A 22 17.14 -0.04 -10.25
CA GLU A 22 16.93 -0.43 -11.65
C GLU A 22 16.74 0.77 -12.58
N TYR A 23 15.97 1.77 -12.14
CA TYR A 23 15.74 3.00 -12.92
C TYR A 23 17.05 3.78 -13.16
N ARG A 24 17.94 3.85 -12.16
CA ARG A 24 19.23 4.55 -12.27
C ARG A 24 20.19 3.87 -13.27
N LYS A 25 20.03 2.58 -13.56
CA LYS A 25 20.88 1.90 -14.57
C LYS A 25 20.69 2.48 -15.96
N SER A 26 19.47 2.86 -16.33
CA SER A 26 19.16 3.51 -17.62
C SER A 26 19.16 5.04 -17.53
N HIS A 27 19.04 5.61 -16.33
CA HIS A 27 18.95 7.06 -16.10
C HIS A 27 19.92 7.51 -15.00
N SER A 28 21.22 7.39 -15.25
CA SER A 28 22.29 7.63 -14.25
C SER A 28 22.33 9.07 -13.72
N ASN A 29 21.77 10.03 -14.44
CA ASN A 29 21.66 11.43 -14.05
C ASN A 29 20.46 11.73 -13.11
N VAL A 30 19.56 10.77 -12.89
CA VAL A 30 18.37 10.97 -12.04
C VAL A 30 18.64 10.52 -10.60
N ARG A 31 18.63 11.49 -9.68
CA ARG A 31 18.66 11.23 -8.23
C ARG A 31 17.24 11.18 -7.68
N ILE A 32 16.88 10.06 -7.06
CA ILE A 32 15.59 9.84 -6.39
C ILE A 32 15.83 9.84 -4.88
N GLU A 33 15.02 10.62 -4.15
CA GLU A 33 15.01 10.72 -2.69
C GLU A 33 13.61 10.38 -2.19
N PHE A 34 13.50 9.44 -1.24
CA PHE A 34 12.23 9.02 -0.65
C PHE A 34 12.02 9.70 0.71
N ILE A 35 10.81 10.19 0.95
CA ILE A 35 10.36 10.75 2.23
C ILE A 35 9.26 9.83 2.77
N GLU A 36 9.61 8.98 3.72
CA GLU A 36 8.68 8.03 4.33
C GLU A 36 7.92 8.64 5.50
N VAL A 37 6.60 8.68 5.43
CA VAL A 37 5.73 9.24 6.47
C VAL A 37 4.40 8.50 6.53
N GLY A 38 3.53 8.87 7.46
CA GLY A 38 2.13 8.40 7.46
C GLY A 38 1.36 8.84 6.21
N ARG A 39 0.31 8.09 5.86
CA ARG A 39 -0.53 8.29 4.66
C ARG A 39 -1.04 9.72 4.46
N GLY A 40 -1.52 10.37 5.51
CA GLY A 40 -1.99 11.76 5.43
C GLY A 40 -0.85 12.77 5.27
N ALA A 41 0.31 12.49 5.88
CA ALA A 41 1.47 13.35 5.79
C ALA A 41 2.10 13.31 4.38
N ALA A 42 2.12 12.16 3.71
CA ALA A 42 2.69 12.03 2.36
C ALA A 42 1.97 12.96 1.35
N LEU A 43 0.64 12.96 1.37
CA LEU A 43 -0.16 13.85 0.52
C LEU A 43 -0.05 15.32 0.92
N LYS A 44 0.11 15.62 2.22
CA LYS A 44 0.36 16.98 2.70
C LYS A 44 1.71 17.53 2.26
N ILE A 45 2.75 16.70 2.18
CA ILE A 45 4.07 17.09 1.64
C ILE A 45 3.92 17.50 0.17
N ALA A 46 3.10 16.79 -0.61
CA ALA A 46 2.79 17.16 -1.99
C ALA A 46 2.01 18.48 -2.07
N GLU A 47 1.01 18.68 -1.20
CA GLU A 47 0.24 19.94 -1.09
C GLU A 47 1.12 21.15 -0.79
N GLN A 48 2.21 20.95 -0.05
CA GLN A 48 3.19 21.99 0.26
C GLN A 48 4.22 22.19 -0.86
N GLY A 49 4.16 21.43 -1.96
CA GLY A 49 5.15 21.48 -3.05
C GLY A 49 6.50 20.84 -2.70
N ASN A 50 6.58 20.08 -1.61
CA ASN A 50 7.83 19.50 -1.11
C ASN A 50 8.17 18.12 -1.72
N SER A 51 7.27 17.54 -2.52
CA SER A 51 7.50 16.31 -3.28
C SER A 51 7.02 16.43 -4.71
N CYS A 52 7.75 15.84 -5.65
CA CYS A 52 7.40 15.77 -7.07
C CYS A 52 6.40 14.66 -7.39
N MET A 53 6.38 13.60 -6.57
CA MET A 53 5.52 12.43 -6.76
C MET A 53 5.13 11.85 -5.40
N VAL A 54 3.98 11.17 -5.36
CA VAL A 54 3.47 10.50 -4.17
C VAL A 54 3.23 9.01 -4.46
N PHE A 55 3.75 8.13 -3.62
CA PHE A 55 3.28 6.74 -3.52
C PHE A 55 2.39 6.59 -2.28
N ALA A 56 1.11 6.32 -2.50
CA ALA A 56 0.14 6.10 -1.42
C ALA A 56 -0.74 4.88 -1.73
N HIS A 57 -1.44 4.40 -0.69
CA HIS A 57 -2.46 3.36 -0.80
C HIS A 57 -3.73 3.84 -0.08
N ALA A 58 -4.24 5.00 -0.50
CA ALA A 58 -5.29 5.75 0.16
C ALA A 58 -6.38 6.24 -0.81
N PRO A 59 -7.15 5.35 -1.47
CA PRO A 59 -7.96 5.73 -2.63
C PRO A 59 -8.92 6.91 -2.39
N SER A 60 -9.59 6.93 -1.23
CA SER A 60 -10.51 8.01 -0.87
C SER A 60 -9.81 9.35 -0.62
N LEU A 61 -8.60 9.32 -0.07
CA LEU A 61 -7.82 10.52 0.22
C LEU A 61 -7.13 11.02 -1.05
N GLU A 62 -6.54 10.13 -1.85
CA GLU A 62 -6.02 10.45 -3.19
C GLU A 62 -7.07 11.17 -4.03
N LYS A 63 -8.30 10.67 -4.06
CA LYS A 63 -9.41 11.30 -4.79
C LYS A 63 -9.64 12.74 -4.34
N ARG A 64 -9.70 12.99 -3.02
CA ARG A 64 -9.86 14.36 -2.49
C ARG A 64 -8.73 15.30 -2.91
N TYR A 65 -7.49 14.80 -2.94
CA TYR A 65 -6.34 15.61 -3.35
C TYR A 65 -6.28 15.84 -4.87
N MET A 66 -6.79 14.90 -5.67
CA MET A 66 -7.02 15.10 -7.11
C MET A 66 -8.10 16.15 -7.36
N ASP A 67 -9.23 16.06 -6.65
CA ASP A 67 -10.36 17.00 -6.81
C ASP A 67 -9.95 18.44 -6.43
N LYS A 68 -8.96 18.59 -5.53
CA LYS A 68 -8.34 19.88 -5.17
C LYS A 68 -7.28 20.36 -6.17
N GLY A 69 -6.90 19.55 -7.16
CA GLY A 69 -5.81 19.85 -8.10
C GLY A 69 -4.40 19.78 -7.50
N VAL A 70 -4.24 19.17 -6.32
CA VAL A 70 -2.92 19.06 -5.64
C VAL A 70 -2.06 17.96 -6.27
N ILE A 71 -2.70 16.86 -6.66
CA ILE A 71 -2.05 15.76 -7.37
C ILE A 71 -2.83 15.49 -8.66
N GLU A 72 -2.12 15.02 -9.68
CA GLU A 72 -2.70 14.64 -10.96
C GLU A 72 -2.07 13.35 -11.46
N GLY A 73 -2.58 12.83 -12.59
CA GLY A 73 -1.94 11.69 -13.24
C GLY A 73 -1.95 10.39 -12.43
N ARG A 74 -2.97 10.17 -11.56
CA ARG A 74 -3.07 8.95 -10.75
C ARG A 74 -2.90 7.68 -11.59
N ARG A 75 -1.98 6.81 -11.16
CA ARG A 75 -1.74 5.49 -11.74
C ARG A 75 -1.70 4.45 -10.62
N ILE A 76 -2.29 3.30 -10.86
CA ILE A 76 -2.22 2.16 -9.94
C ILE A 76 -1.05 1.30 -10.40
N VAL A 77 -0.07 1.07 -9.52
CA VAL A 77 1.16 0.32 -9.83
C VAL A 77 1.25 -0.99 -9.06
N ALA A 78 0.46 -1.15 -8.00
CA ALA A 78 0.48 -2.33 -7.14
C ALA A 78 -0.88 -2.52 -6.45
N TYR A 79 -1.17 -3.77 -6.08
CA TYR A 79 -2.29 -4.15 -5.23
C TYR A 79 -1.77 -5.02 -4.09
N ASN A 80 -2.36 -4.87 -2.92
CA ASN A 80 -2.16 -5.81 -1.82
C ASN A 80 -3.26 -6.87 -1.87
N PHE A 81 -2.88 -8.12 -1.65
CA PHE A 81 -3.81 -9.22 -1.43
C PHE A 81 -3.66 -9.71 0.00
N PHE A 82 -4.77 -9.99 0.65
CA PHE A 82 -4.80 -10.55 2.00
C PHE A 82 -5.29 -11.98 1.92
N MET A 83 -4.65 -12.86 2.67
CA MET A 83 -5.02 -14.27 2.76
C MET A 83 -5.33 -14.60 4.22
N LEU A 84 -6.38 -15.39 4.42
CA LEU A 84 -6.66 -16.02 5.70
C LEU A 84 -5.91 -17.35 5.74
N VAL A 85 -5.02 -17.51 6.71
CA VAL A 85 -4.19 -18.71 6.86
C VAL A 85 -4.50 -19.35 8.22
N GLY A 86 -4.55 -20.68 8.24
CA GLY A 86 -4.86 -21.46 9.44
C GLY A 86 -4.12 -22.80 9.45
N PRO A 87 -4.33 -23.63 10.48
CA PRO A 87 -3.74 -24.96 10.56
C PRO A 87 -4.22 -25.87 9.42
N LYS A 88 -3.41 -26.87 9.07
CA LYS A 88 -3.67 -27.78 7.94
C LYS A 88 -4.98 -28.56 8.12
N GLU A 89 -5.31 -28.87 9.36
CA GLU A 89 -6.48 -29.63 9.77
C GLU A 89 -7.79 -28.85 9.54
N ASP A 90 -7.71 -27.52 9.43
CA ASP A 90 -8.85 -26.61 9.29
C ASP A 90 -10.08 -27.04 10.13
N PRO A 91 -9.95 -27.04 11.48
CA PRO A 91 -11.03 -27.51 12.36
C PRO A 91 -12.32 -26.69 12.19
N ALA A 92 -12.19 -25.43 11.78
CA ALA A 92 -13.30 -24.54 11.48
C ALA A 92 -13.94 -24.78 10.11
N GLN A 93 -13.33 -25.59 9.23
CA GLN A 93 -13.72 -25.73 7.83
C GLN A 93 -13.85 -24.37 7.12
N ALA A 94 -12.98 -23.43 7.51
CA ALA A 94 -13.01 -22.05 7.05
C ALA A 94 -12.65 -21.94 5.56
N ASN A 95 -11.84 -22.87 5.03
CA ASN A 95 -11.42 -22.89 3.63
C ASN A 95 -12.57 -23.20 2.65
N ARG A 96 -13.68 -23.78 3.14
CA ARG A 96 -14.88 -24.09 2.34
C ARG A 96 -15.85 -22.91 2.22
N SER A 97 -15.50 -21.77 2.78
CA SER A 97 -16.37 -20.60 2.85
C SER A 97 -16.37 -19.83 1.53
N GLN A 98 -17.53 -19.30 1.13
CA GLN A 98 -17.68 -18.51 -0.08
C GLN A 98 -17.23 -17.05 0.11
N SER A 99 -17.02 -16.63 1.36
CA SER A 99 -16.52 -15.30 1.70
C SER A 99 -15.62 -15.32 2.94
N VAL A 100 -14.77 -14.30 3.06
CA VAL A 100 -13.92 -14.10 4.25
C VAL A 100 -14.74 -13.90 5.52
N VAL A 101 -15.92 -13.27 5.41
CA VAL A 101 -16.84 -13.05 6.54
C VAL A 101 -17.41 -14.37 7.04
N GLU A 102 -17.81 -15.26 6.13
CA GLU A 102 -18.27 -16.61 6.48
C GLU A 102 -17.12 -17.43 7.12
N ALA A 103 -15.91 -17.33 6.57
CA ALA A 103 -14.74 -17.99 7.14
C ALA A 103 -14.47 -17.55 8.58
N PHE A 104 -14.52 -16.25 8.86
CA PHE A 104 -14.37 -15.72 10.23
C PHE A 104 -15.50 -16.16 11.17
N LYS A 105 -16.75 -16.26 10.69
CA LYS A 105 -17.87 -16.79 11.49
C LYS A 105 -17.66 -18.26 11.87
N LYS A 106 -17.18 -19.09 10.94
CA LYS A 106 -16.87 -20.50 11.23
C LYS A 106 -15.72 -20.65 12.22
N ILE A 107 -14.66 -19.83 12.08
CA ILE A 107 -13.56 -19.79 13.04
C ILE A 107 -14.07 -19.45 14.44
N TYR A 108 -14.92 -18.43 14.54
CA TYR A 108 -15.54 -18.05 15.81
C TYR A 108 -16.37 -19.19 16.41
N GLN A 109 -17.25 -19.81 15.63
CA GLN A 109 -18.10 -20.93 16.08
C GLN A 109 -17.30 -22.16 16.53
N ALA A 110 -16.24 -22.50 15.80
CA ALA A 110 -15.33 -23.58 16.18
C ALA A 110 -14.65 -23.25 17.52
N GLY A 111 -14.15 -22.02 17.68
CA GLY A 111 -13.53 -21.58 18.94
C GLY A 111 -14.47 -21.65 20.15
N GLU A 112 -15.76 -21.34 19.97
CA GLU A 112 -16.77 -21.47 21.03
C GLU A 112 -17.12 -22.93 21.37
N SER A 113 -16.92 -23.84 20.43
CA SER A 113 -17.30 -25.26 20.57
C SER A 113 -16.20 -26.13 21.20
N GLY A 114 -14.99 -25.58 21.37
CA GLY A 114 -13.79 -26.30 21.86
C GLY A 114 -13.05 -27.07 20.77
#